data_AF-A0A4U5NHJ5-F1
#
_entry.id   AF-A0A4U5NHJ5-F1
#
_cell.length_a   1.000
_cell.length_b   1.000
_cell.length_c   1.000
_cell.angle_alpha   90.00
_cell.angle_beta   90.00
_cell.angle_gamma   90.00
#
_symmetry.space_group_name_H-M   'P 1'
#
loop_
_entity.id
_entity.type
_entity.pdbx_description
1 polymer ?
#
loop_
_entity_poly.entity_id
_entity_poly.type
_entity_poly.pdbx_seq_one_letter_code
_entity_poly.pdbx_strand_id
1 'polypeptide(L)'
;MSARYSDLSLSYAARELACHAQEQFVERIKTESDFSSFTVNCYRAVLEWLLVAKLGSSSARHRQVRSVKKAENFWDYVKKALEGDDDLLEQIEAMSVSDKAEVEALTRTELRRIFAVYCLRLMIAPVIESIILRDRRAFLEERGINADLVAVFDPVISARSIVLRASK
;
A
#
# COMPACT_ATOMS: atom_id res chain seq x y z
N MET A 1 14.07 9.72 18.73
CA MET A 1 13.95 8.32 19.19
C MET A 1 14.50 8.27 20.59
N SER A 2 14.11 7.26 21.36
CA SER A 2 14.78 6.90 22.61
C SER A 2 16.25 6.56 22.37
N ALA A 3 17.08 6.68 23.40
CA ALA A 3 18.46 6.21 23.33
C ALA A 3 18.50 4.69 23.08
N ARG A 4 17.54 3.94 23.61
CA ARG A 4 17.40 2.50 23.40
C ARG A 4 17.30 2.06 21.93
N TYR A 5 16.75 2.90 21.06
CA TYR A 5 16.53 2.58 19.64
C TYR A 5 17.20 3.58 18.70
N SER A 6 18.27 4.26 19.15
CA SER A 6 18.96 5.32 18.38
C SER A 6 19.47 4.85 17.02
N ASP A 7 19.85 3.58 16.91
CA ASP A 7 20.50 3.01 15.73
C ASP A 7 19.51 2.38 14.74
N LEU A 8 18.22 2.35 15.08
CA LEU A 8 17.18 1.80 14.23
C LEU A 8 16.50 2.91 13.45
N SER A 9 16.13 2.63 12.20
CA SER A 9 15.30 3.55 11.42
C SER A 9 14.19 2.80 10.69
N LEU A 10 13.02 3.44 10.61
CA LEU A 10 11.88 2.94 9.84
C LEU A 10 11.71 3.82 8.61
N SER A 11 11.59 3.16 7.45
CA SER A 11 11.27 3.85 6.20
C SER A 11 9.94 4.59 6.31
N TYR A 12 9.71 5.56 5.42
CA TYR A 12 8.40 6.23 5.33
C TYR A 12 7.28 5.20 5.11
N ALA A 13 7.48 4.26 4.18
CA ALA A 13 6.50 3.21 3.89
C ALA A 13 6.18 2.31 5.10
N ALA A 14 7.16 2.01 5.95
CA ALA A 14 6.92 1.24 7.18
C ALA A 14 6.08 2.06 8.19
N ARG A 15 6.38 3.34 8.36
CA ARG A 15 5.63 4.23 9.27
C ARG A 15 4.21 4.50 8.79
N GLU A 16 4.01 4.60 7.49
CA GLU A 16 2.68 4.70 6.86
C GLU A 16 1.90 3.39 7.08
N LEU A 17 2.54 2.24 6.85
CA LEU A 17 1.94 0.93 7.06
C LEU A 17 1.40 0.73 8.50
N ALA A 18 2.08 1.28 9.51
CA ALA A 18 1.65 1.23 10.90
C ALA A 18 0.29 1.91 11.19
N CYS A 19 -0.27 2.64 10.23
CA CYS A 19 -1.57 3.30 10.36
C CYS A 19 -2.75 2.46 9.83
N HIS A 20 -2.52 1.26 9.30
CA HIS A 20 -3.57 0.44 8.69
C HIS A 20 -4.38 -0.38 9.71
N ALA A 21 -5.70 -0.42 9.51
CA ALA A 21 -6.63 -1.30 10.24
C ALA A 21 -6.67 -2.70 9.60
N GLN A 22 -6.37 -3.75 10.35
CA GLN A 22 -6.54 -5.13 9.87
C GLN A 22 -8.02 -5.53 9.89
N GLU A 23 -8.73 -5.11 10.92
CA GLU A 23 -10.09 -5.48 11.25
C GLU A 23 -11.07 -5.01 10.16
N GLN A 24 -11.00 -3.73 9.79
CA GLN A 24 -11.81 -3.15 8.73
C GLN A 24 -11.53 -3.81 7.37
N PHE A 25 -10.27 -4.17 7.12
CA PHE A 25 -9.91 -4.88 5.90
C PHE A 25 -10.54 -6.28 5.85
N VAL A 26 -10.44 -7.04 6.94
CA VAL A 26 -11.01 -8.39 7.06
C VAL A 26 -12.54 -8.33 6.93
N GLU A 27 -13.18 -7.36 7.57
CA GLU A 27 -14.62 -7.15 7.48
C GLU A 27 -15.03 -6.85 6.04
N ARG A 28 -14.42 -5.84 5.39
CA ARG A 28 -14.71 -5.46 4.00
C ARG A 28 -14.60 -6.64 3.04
N ILE A 29 -13.55 -7.46 3.15
CA ILE A 29 -13.38 -8.63 2.28
C ILE A 29 -14.47 -9.69 2.53
N LYS A 30 -14.84 -9.93 3.79
CA LYS A 30 -15.84 -10.93 4.15
C LYS A 30 -17.27 -10.51 3.78
N THR A 31 -17.61 -9.24 3.96
CA THR A 31 -18.99 -8.76 3.83
C THR A 31 -19.29 -8.26 2.42
N GLU A 32 -18.40 -7.45 1.85
CA GLU A 32 -18.65 -6.76 0.58
C GLU A 32 -18.11 -7.55 -0.62
N SER A 33 -17.21 -8.51 -0.40
CA SER A 33 -16.44 -9.17 -1.47
C SER A 33 -15.82 -8.16 -2.44
N ASP A 34 -15.50 -6.95 -1.96
CA ASP A 34 -15.02 -5.85 -2.79
C ASP A 34 -13.50 -5.97 -2.99
N PHE A 35 -13.13 -6.39 -4.20
CA PHE A 35 -11.74 -6.45 -4.65
C PHE A 35 -11.34 -5.28 -5.56
N SER A 36 -12.21 -4.28 -5.75
CA SER A 36 -11.99 -3.19 -6.72
C SER A 36 -10.68 -2.43 -6.48
N SER A 37 -10.32 -2.16 -5.22
CA SER A 37 -9.04 -1.52 -4.87
C SER A 37 -7.83 -2.37 -5.25
N PHE A 38 -7.94 -3.71 -5.16
CA PHE A 38 -6.87 -4.63 -5.57
C PHE A 38 -6.76 -4.73 -7.07
N THR A 39 -7.89 -4.71 -7.78
CA THR A 39 -7.93 -4.67 -9.23
C THR A 39 -7.23 -3.42 -9.77
N VAL A 40 -7.54 -2.24 -9.23
CA VAL A 40 -6.86 -0.98 -9.59
C VAL A 40 -5.37 -1.01 -9.28
N ASN A 41 -4.98 -1.50 -8.09
CA ASN A 41 -3.57 -1.64 -7.73
C ASN A 41 -2.84 -2.63 -8.65
N CYS A 42 -3.53 -3.69 -9.09
CA CYS A 42 -3.02 -4.64 -10.07
C CYS A 42 -2.82 -3.99 -11.43
N TYR A 43 -3.80 -3.22 -11.91
CA TYR A 43 -3.63 -2.47 -13.15
C TYR A 43 -2.51 -1.44 -13.07
N ARG A 44 -2.33 -0.77 -11.93
CA ARG A 44 -1.19 0.13 -11.72
C ARG A 44 0.15 -0.61 -11.83
N ALA A 45 0.29 -1.76 -11.16
CA ALA A 45 1.51 -2.55 -11.19
C ALA A 45 1.79 -3.12 -12.60
N VAL A 46 0.76 -3.59 -13.30
CA VAL A 46 0.89 -4.10 -14.67
C VAL A 46 1.22 -2.97 -15.66
N LEU A 47 0.66 -1.78 -15.48
CA LEU A 47 1.05 -0.61 -16.27
C LEU A 47 2.53 -0.28 -16.05
N GLU A 48 3.00 -0.22 -14.81
CA GLU A 48 4.42 0.01 -14.54
C GLU A 48 5.33 -1.06 -15.17
N TRP A 49 4.93 -2.33 -15.08
CA TRP A 49 5.63 -3.43 -15.77
C TRP A 49 5.63 -3.23 -17.29
N LEU A 50 4.49 -2.86 -17.89
CA LEU A 50 4.36 -2.62 -19.32
C LEU A 50 5.31 -1.51 -19.79
N LEU A 51 5.33 -0.38 -19.07
CA LEU A 51 6.18 0.76 -19.40
C LEU A 51 7.68 0.41 -19.34
N VAL A 52 8.08 -0.35 -18.32
CA VAL A 52 9.49 -0.71 -18.13
C VAL A 52 9.92 -1.86 -19.04
N ALA A 53 9.14 -2.93 -19.11
CA ALA A 53 9.52 -4.18 -19.76
C ALA A 53 9.24 -4.21 -21.26
N LYS A 54 8.18 -3.54 -21.73
CA LYS A 54 7.79 -3.55 -23.16
C LYS A 54 8.17 -2.26 -23.87
N LEU A 55 8.02 -1.11 -23.22
CA LEU A 55 8.35 0.19 -23.82
C LEU A 55 9.77 0.67 -23.50
N GLY A 56 10.59 -0.15 -22.82
CA GLY A 56 12.00 0.15 -22.53
C GLY A 56 12.21 1.40 -21.66
N SER A 57 11.15 1.95 -21.07
CA SER A 57 11.16 3.21 -20.37
C SER A 57 11.61 2.98 -18.93
N SER A 58 12.91 2.75 -18.73
CA SER A 58 13.48 2.56 -17.38
C SER A 58 13.24 3.78 -16.48
N SER A 59 13.16 4.98 -17.07
CA SER A 59 12.77 6.23 -16.40
C SER A 59 11.28 6.32 -16.03
N ALA A 60 10.43 5.44 -16.58
CA ALA A 60 9.02 5.37 -16.24
C ALA A 60 8.74 4.52 -14.99
N ARG A 61 9.77 3.89 -14.41
CA ARG A 61 9.66 3.23 -13.10
C ARG A 61 9.25 4.28 -12.07
N HIS A 62 8.23 3.96 -11.26
CA HIS A 62 7.63 4.88 -10.29
C HIS A 62 7.07 6.19 -10.88
N ARG A 63 6.81 6.24 -12.20
CA ARG A 63 6.16 7.39 -12.82
C ARG A 63 4.83 7.67 -12.12
N GLN A 64 4.59 8.95 -11.83
CA GLN A 64 3.30 9.36 -11.30
C GLN A 64 2.26 9.31 -12.41
N VAL A 65 1.19 8.57 -12.16
CA VAL A 65 -0.01 8.51 -13.01
C VAL A 65 -1.20 9.05 -12.23
N ARG A 66 -2.27 9.42 -12.94
CA ARG A 66 -3.49 9.92 -12.29
C ARG A 66 -4.09 8.85 -11.36
N SER A 67 -4.79 9.32 -10.32
CA SER A 67 -5.50 8.44 -9.41
C SER A 67 -6.80 7.95 -10.06
N VAL A 68 -6.91 6.64 -10.26
CA VAL A 68 -8.10 6.00 -10.83
C VAL A 68 -8.80 5.22 -9.71
N LYS A 69 -10.06 5.55 -9.40
CA LYS A 69 -10.82 4.86 -8.35
C LYS A 69 -11.44 3.55 -8.82
N LYS A 70 -11.88 3.51 -10.08
CA LYS A 70 -12.55 2.36 -10.69
C LYS A 70 -12.27 2.32 -12.18
N ALA A 71 -12.03 1.12 -12.67
CA ALA A 71 -11.89 0.82 -14.09
C ALA A 71 -12.62 -0.48 -14.41
N GLU A 72 -13.19 -0.57 -15.62
CA GLU A 72 -13.91 -1.76 -16.08
C GLU A 72 -12.95 -2.87 -16.48
N ASN A 73 -11.81 -2.51 -17.06
CA ASN A 73 -10.73 -3.40 -17.45
C ASN A 73 -9.39 -2.65 -17.43
N PHE A 74 -8.31 -3.36 -17.73
CA PHE A 74 -6.97 -2.78 -17.74
C PHE A 74 -6.83 -1.61 -18.73
N TRP A 75 -7.37 -1.72 -19.93
CA TRP A 75 -7.24 -0.68 -20.95
C TRP A 75 -8.03 0.59 -20.60
N ASP A 76 -9.20 0.46 -20.00
CA ASP A 76 -9.95 1.58 -19.41
C ASP A 76 -9.14 2.25 -18.28
N TYR A 77 -8.47 1.46 -17.43
CA TYR A 77 -7.56 2.00 -16.43
C TYR A 77 -6.41 2.79 -17.07
N VAL A 78 -5.76 2.25 -18.11
CA VAL A 78 -4.65 2.93 -18.80
C VAL A 78 -5.08 4.29 -19.34
N LYS A 79 -6.23 4.37 -20.03
CA LYS A 79 -6.78 5.62 -20.56
C LYS A 79 -6.99 6.67 -19.47
N LYS A 80 -7.55 6.27 -18.32
CA LYS A 80 -7.78 7.17 -17.18
C LYS A 80 -6.48 7.55 -16.46
N ALA A 81 -5.54 6.61 -16.31
CA ALA A 81 -4.29 6.81 -15.59
C ALA A 81 -3.31 7.71 -16.35
N LEU A 82 -3.32 7.63 -17.69
CA LEU A 82 -2.46 8.38 -18.60
C LEU A 82 -3.19 9.54 -19.30
N GLU A 83 -4.34 9.98 -18.80
CA GLU A 83 -5.08 11.09 -19.39
C GLU A 83 -4.20 12.36 -19.47
N GLY A 84 -3.95 12.84 -20.69
CA GLY A 84 -3.06 13.95 -21.00
C GLY A 84 -1.62 13.56 -21.38
N ASP A 85 -1.34 12.27 -21.56
CA ASP A 85 -0.07 11.73 -22.05
C ASP A 85 -0.29 10.97 -23.37
N ASP A 86 -0.66 11.73 -24.40
CA ASP A 86 -1.11 11.20 -25.69
C ASP A 86 -0.02 10.37 -26.39
N ASP A 87 1.24 10.82 -26.33
CA ASP A 87 2.40 10.11 -26.89
C ASP A 87 2.54 8.69 -26.33
N LEU A 88 2.27 8.50 -25.04
CA LEU A 88 2.37 7.20 -24.40
C LEU A 88 1.15 6.34 -24.68
N LEU A 89 -0.04 6.95 -24.75
CA LEU A 89 -1.26 6.26 -25.16
C LEU A 89 -1.12 5.72 -26.58
N GLU A 90 -0.61 6.51 -27.52
CA GLU A 90 -0.36 6.08 -28.90
C GLU A 90 0.61 4.90 -28.97
N GLN A 91 1.71 4.94 -28.20
CA GLN A 91 2.67 3.82 -28.12
C GLN A 91 2.02 2.53 -27.62
N ILE A 92 1.17 2.62 -26.58
CA ILE A 92 0.44 1.46 -26.05
C ILE A 92 -0.60 0.96 -27.05
N GLU A 93 -1.27 1.86 -27.76
CA GLU A 93 -2.25 1.50 -28.78
C GLU A 93 -1.61 0.84 -30.00
N ALA A 94 -0.39 1.24 -30.38
CA ALA A 94 0.39 0.66 -31.46
C ALA A 94 0.99 -0.74 -31.14
N MET A 95 0.90 -1.20 -29.89
CA MET A 95 1.38 -2.53 -29.50
C MET A 95 0.70 -3.66 -30.29
N SER A 96 1.45 -4.74 -30.52
CA SER A 96 0.93 -5.92 -31.22
C SER A 96 -0.22 -6.58 -30.45
N VAL A 97 -1.09 -7.28 -31.16
CA VAL A 97 -2.20 -8.06 -30.56
C VAL A 97 -1.67 -9.09 -29.56
N SER A 98 -0.50 -9.69 -29.85
CA SER A 98 0.14 -10.67 -28.96
C SER A 98 0.59 -10.03 -27.65
N ASP A 99 1.19 -8.83 -27.69
CA ASP A 99 1.61 -8.14 -26.47
C ASP A 99 0.41 -7.71 -25.62
N LYS A 100 -0.67 -7.25 -26.25
CA LYS A 100 -1.90 -6.91 -25.54
C LYS A 100 -2.52 -8.13 -24.86
N ALA A 101 -2.52 -9.29 -25.52
CA ALA A 101 -2.99 -10.55 -24.93
C ALA A 101 -2.14 -11.00 -23.74
N GLU A 102 -0.81 -10.83 -23.81
CA GLU A 102 0.10 -11.12 -22.70
C GLU A 102 -0.19 -10.24 -21.48
N VAL A 103 -0.38 -8.93 -21.70
CA VAL A 103 -0.73 -7.96 -20.65
C VAL A 103 -2.05 -8.34 -19.98
N GLU A 104 -3.08 -8.66 -20.78
CA GLU A 104 -4.36 -9.11 -20.24
C GLU A 104 -4.23 -10.39 -19.40
N ALA A 105 -3.45 -11.37 -19.87
CA ALA A 105 -3.18 -12.59 -19.11
C ALA A 105 -2.49 -12.27 -17.78
N LEU A 106 -1.50 -11.38 -17.79
CA LEU A 106 -0.76 -10.95 -16.60
C LEU A 106 -1.67 -10.32 -15.54
N THR A 107 -2.62 -9.47 -15.95
CA THR A 107 -3.59 -8.86 -15.00
C THR A 107 -4.43 -9.91 -14.27
N ARG A 108 -4.74 -11.03 -14.93
CA ARG A 108 -5.52 -12.13 -14.32
C ARG A 108 -4.67 -12.96 -13.37
N THR A 109 -3.40 -13.18 -13.67
CA THR A 109 -2.51 -14.03 -12.85
C THR A 109 -1.95 -13.30 -11.63
N GLU A 110 -1.68 -12.01 -11.74
CA GLU A 110 -0.99 -11.25 -10.69
C GLU A 110 -1.92 -10.71 -9.59
N LEU A 111 -3.23 -10.63 -9.83
CA LEU A 111 -4.19 -10.13 -8.84
C LEU A 111 -4.08 -10.87 -7.50
N ARG A 112 -3.95 -12.22 -7.55
CA ARG A 112 -3.79 -13.05 -6.35
C ARG A 112 -2.49 -12.76 -5.61
N ARG A 113 -1.40 -12.52 -6.33
CA ARG A 113 -0.09 -12.20 -5.74
C ARG A 113 -0.12 -10.84 -5.06
N ILE A 114 -0.72 -9.84 -5.70
CA ILE A 114 -0.87 -8.49 -5.13
C ILE A 114 -1.73 -8.53 -3.86
N PHE A 115 -2.83 -9.28 -3.90
CA PHE A 115 -3.66 -9.52 -2.72
C PHE A 115 -2.85 -10.18 -1.59
N ALA A 116 -2.10 -11.25 -1.88
CA ALA A 116 -1.27 -11.93 -0.89
C ALA A 116 -0.21 -11.01 -0.27
N VAL A 117 0.49 -10.21 -1.08
CA VAL A 117 1.47 -9.23 -0.60
C VAL A 117 0.80 -8.17 0.27
N TYR A 118 -0.40 -7.72 -0.08
CA TYR A 118 -1.14 -6.77 0.75
C TYR A 118 -1.53 -7.37 2.10
N CYS A 119 -2.00 -8.61 2.13
CA CYS A 119 -2.27 -9.32 3.39
C CYS A 119 -1.00 -9.44 4.25
N LEU A 120 0.15 -9.78 3.65
CA LEU A 120 1.43 -9.80 4.35
C LEU A 120 1.79 -8.42 4.94
N ARG A 121 1.60 -7.35 4.17
CA ARG A 121 1.80 -5.97 4.66
C ARG A 121 0.92 -5.69 5.86
N LEU A 122 -0.38 -6.00 5.77
CA LEU A 122 -1.30 -5.79 6.88
C LEU A 122 -0.89 -6.59 8.12
N MET A 123 -0.49 -7.86 7.98
CA MET A 123 0.00 -8.66 9.12
C MET A 123 1.22 -8.05 9.81
N ILE A 124 2.08 -7.34 9.07
CA ILE A 124 3.26 -6.66 9.62
C ILE A 124 2.91 -5.32 10.30
N ALA A 125 1.80 -4.68 9.91
CA ALA A 125 1.44 -3.34 10.39
C ALA A 125 1.43 -3.20 11.94
N PRO A 126 0.81 -4.10 12.73
CA PRO A 126 0.80 -3.99 14.20
C PRO A 126 2.18 -4.15 14.83
N VAL A 127 3.08 -4.90 14.18
CA VAL A 127 4.47 -5.05 14.63
C VAL A 127 5.19 -3.71 14.51
N ILE A 128 5.01 -3.00 13.39
CA ILE A 128 5.61 -1.68 13.19
C ILE A 128 5.02 -0.65 14.16
N GLU A 129 3.70 -0.65 14.36
CA GLU A 129 3.05 0.20 15.35
C GLU A 129 3.62 -0.05 16.76
N SER A 130 3.75 -1.32 17.16
CA SER A 130 4.31 -1.70 18.46
C SER A 130 5.75 -1.22 18.64
N ILE A 131 6.59 -1.29 17.60
CA ILE A 131 7.95 -0.76 17.64
C ILE A 131 7.93 0.75 17.88
N ILE A 132 7.11 1.49 17.13
CA ILE A 132 6.99 2.95 17.26
C ILE A 132 6.52 3.32 18.68
N LEU A 133 5.46 2.68 19.19
CA LEU A 133 4.90 2.97 20.50
C LEU A 133 5.89 2.66 21.63
N ARG A 134 6.64 1.55 21.52
CA ARG A 134 7.68 1.20 22.50
C ARG A 134 8.85 2.17 22.49
N ASP A 135 9.27 2.66 21.31
CA ASP A 135 10.27 3.73 21.22
C ASP A 135 9.80 5.02 21.90
N ARG A 136 8.55 5.42 21.65
CA ARG A 136 7.99 6.63 22.27
C ARG A 136 7.84 6.48 23.78
N ARG A 137 7.45 5.31 24.28
CA ARG A 137 7.42 5.00 25.71
C ARG A 137 8.82 5.08 26.33
N ALA A 138 9.80 4.41 25.76
CA ALA A 138 11.18 4.43 26.25
C ALA A 138 11.74 5.86 26.31
N PHE A 139 11.43 6.69 25.31
CA PHE A 139 11.85 8.10 25.28
C PHE A 139 11.30 8.93 26.45
N LEU A 140 10.09 8.62 26.92
CA LEU A 140 9.49 9.26 28.10
C LEU A 140 10.11 8.75 29.41
N GLU A 141 10.27 7.42 29.52
CA GLU A 141 10.89 6.79 30.69
C GLU A 141 12.33 7.27 30.92
N GLU A 142 13.11 7.44 29.84
CA GLU A 142 14.46 8.04 29.87
C GLU A 142 14.50 9.48 30.42
N ARG A 143 13.36 10.17 30.45
CA ARG A 143 13.20 11.54 31.00
C ARG A 143 12.57 11.55 32.39
N GLY A 144 12.44 10.38 33.02
CA GLY A 144 11.79 10.24 34.33
C GLY A 144 10.27 10.39 34.27
N ILE A 145 9.65 10.27 33.09
CA ILE A 145 8.20 10.31 32.94
C ILE A 145 7.67 8.88 32.90
N ASN A 146 6.80 8.54 33.85
CA ASN A 146 6.12 7.25 33.84
C ASN A 146 5.18 7.18 32.64
N ALA A 147 5.31 6.14 31.83
CA ALA A 147 4.49 5.96 30.64
C ALA A 147 4.10 4.50 30.42
N ASP A 148 2.86 4.30 29.96
CA ASP A 148 2.32 2.99 29.67
C ASP A 148 1.53 2.98 28.35
N LEU A 149 1.40 1.80 27.76
CA LEU A 149 0.64 1.58 26.52
C LEU A 149 -0.67 0.90 26.88
N VAL A 150 -1.79 1.54 26.57
CA VAL A 150 -3.13 1.07 26.93
C VAL A 150 -3.97 0.93 25.67
N ALA A 151 -4.62 -0.22 25.49
CA ALA A 151 -5.66 -0.38 24.48
C ALA A 151 -6.94 0.31 24.97
N VAL A 152 -7.26 1.48 24.41
CA VAL A 152 -8.39 2.33 24.84
C VAL A 152 -9.55 2.27 23.85
N PHE A 153 -9.27 2.06 22.55
CA PHE A 153 -10.30 2.05 21.51
C PHE A 153 -10.55 0.66 20.96
N ASP A 154 -11.74 0.46 20.41
CA ASP A 154 -12.08 -0.73 19.62
C ASP A 154 -11.23 -0.73 18.33
N PRO A 155 -10.42 -1.78 18.09
CA PRO A 155 -9.59 -1.87 16.88
C PRO A 155 -10.40 -1.92 15.57
N VAL A 156 -11.67 -2.32 15.62
CA VAL A 156 -12.58 -2.26 14.46
C VAL A 156 -12.86 -0.80 14.09
N ILE A 157 -13.08 0.06 15.08
CA ILE A 157 -13.39 1.49 14.89
C ILE A 157 -12.12 2.28 14.57
N SER A 158 -11.01 1.97 15.26
CA SER A 158 -9.73 2.66 15.09
C SER A 158 -8.58 1.66 15.11
N ALA A 159 -7.88 1.54 13.99
CA ALA A 159 -6.61 0.81 13.90
C ALA A 159 -5.65 1.18 15.04
N ARG A 160 -5.68 2.46 15.43
CA ARG A 160 -4.93 3.02 16.55
C ARG A 160 -5.70 2.81 17.85
N SER A 161 -5.79 1.56 18.26
CA SER A 161 -6.44 1.19 19.51
C SER A 161 -5.57 1.48 20.74
N ILE A 162 -4.25 1.57 20.54
CA ILE A 162 -3.27 1.72 21.61
C ILE A 162 -2.87 3.19 21.81
N VAL A 163 -2.97 3.65 23.05
CA VAL A 163 -2.58 5.00 23.48
C VAL A 163 -1.32 4.93 24.32
N LEU A 164 -0.39 5.85 24.06
CA LEU A 164 0.70 6.15 24.96
C LEU A 164 0.20 7.10 26.05
N ARG A 165 0.02 6.57 27.26
CA ARG A 165 -0.40 7.34 28.43
C ARG A 165 0.84 7.73 29.23
N ALA A 166 0.97 9.02 29.54
CA ALA A 166 1.95 9.51 30.50
C ALA A 166 1.24 9.81 31.82
N SER A 167 1.82 9.38 32.94
CA SER A 167 1.32 9.68 34.28
C SER A 167 2.36 10.47 35.07
N LYS A 168 1.86 11.38 35.92
CA LYS A 168 2.70 12.07 36.92
C LYS A 168 3.07 11.13 38.05
#